data_AF-A0A1F2SJ96-F1
#
_entry.id   AF-A0A1F2SJ96-F1
#
_cell.length_a   1.000
_cell.length_b   1.000
_cell.length_c   1.000
_cell.angle_alpha   90.00
_cell.angle_beta   90.00
_cell.angle_gamma   90.00
#
_symmetry.space_group_name_H-M   'P 1'
#
loop_
_entity.id
_entity.type
_entity.pdbx_description
1 polymer ?
#
loop_
_entity_poly.entity_id
_entity_poly.type
_entity_poly.pdbx_seq_one_letter_code
_entity_poly.pdbx_strand_id
1 'polypeptide(L)'
;MRRFFLQTSVTTILFGGLLACLTGCGPATATGTIPDTPEGWQQGYIKWVMRYGVGPPNVPNKEYQAAKSAFIDALAKRDKKAVEALLNDNFRWVEWNGEEHSKAQVLANLDALAKNYEGQIDVQTTDFLDSVIRALGLHHDMRFAHLWAKGPAGWQAFIFMDMLIPAERNASEDTPGPPRDPDADCENPCRTVPFTPADAAQAEVLKNWMEMKTAEWRPNPEVWGSHADIYHRSMYGGSDLPMLQHVGQLAMQQKLYNGKSGPGQPVLTMQMFTFGKVVIQEELEGRKGPEKPEIWKVRLFVDRGDGFKVAMSSQTRIAKNME
;
A
#
# COMPACT_ATOMS: atom_id res chain seq x y z
N MET A 1 -66.31 21.15 -2.26
CA MET A 1 -65.06 20.76 -2.93
C MET A 1 -63.96 20.71 -1.88
N ARG A 2 -63.36 19.53 -1.69
CA ARG A 2 -62.54 19.17 -0.52
C ARG A 2 -61.16 19.84 -0.55
N ARG A 3 -60.76 20.39 0.61
CA ARG A 3 -59.39 20.80 0.96
C ARG A 3 -58.63 19.61 1.57
N PHE A 4 -57.32 19.59 1.32
CA PHE A 4 -56.30 18.79 2.01
C PHE A 4 -55.78 19.56 3.24
N PHE A 5 -55.67 18.89 4.41
CA PHE A 5 -54.48 18.77 5.28
C PHE A 5 -54.84 18.28 6.70
N LEU A 6 -54.01 17.35 7.21
CA LEU A 6 -53.46 17.10 8.57
C LEU A 6 -53.34 15.57 8.80
N GLN A 7 -52.10 15.03 8.91
CA GLN A 7 -51.39 14.67 10.16
C GLN A 7 -52.19 13.67 11.02
N THR A 8 -51.69 12.55 11.54
CA THR A 8 -50.36 12.06 11.96
C THR A 8 -50.57 10.58 12.32
N SER A 9 -49.56 9.71 12.25
CA SER A 9 -49.13 8.85 13.38
C SER A 9 -48.02 7.89 12.98
N VAL A 10 -47.06 7.80 13.88
CA VAL A 10 -45.88 6.93 13.93
C VAL A 10 -46.30 5.55 14.43
N THR A 11 -45.83 4.47 13.80
CA THR A 11 -45.84 3.13 14.41
C THR A 11 -44.60 2.34 14.04
N THR A 12 -43.78 2.10 15.07
CA THR A 12 -42.72 1.11 15.19
C THR A 12 -43.18 -0.29 14.76
N ILE A 13 -42.37 -1.02 13.97
CA ILE A 13 -42.52 -2.47 13.82
C ILE A 13 -41.18 -3.15 14.04
N LEU A 14 -41.20 -4.02 15.05
CA LEU A 14 -40.18 -4.97 15.47
C LEU A 14 -39.93 -6.04 14.40
N PHE A 15 -38.66 -6.42 14.21
CA PHE A 15 -38.30 -7.69 13.58
C PHE A 15 -38.28 -8.81 14.63
N GLY A 16 -39.23 -9.73 14.53
CA GLY A 16 -39.17 -11.06 15.14
C GLY A 16 -38.81 -12.09 14.08
N GLY A 17 -37.79 -12.91 14.35
CA GLY A 17 -37.36 -14.00 13.48
C GLY A 17 -38.29 -15.21 13.53
N LEU A 18 -38.09 -16.18 12.62
CA LEU A 18 -37.41 -17.46 12.92
C LEU A 18 -37.56 -18.46 11.73
N LEU A 19 -36.49 -19.21 11.49
CA LEU A 19 -36.40 -20.58 10.92
C LEU A 19 -36.73 -20.79 9.42
N ALA A 20 -36.00 -21.59 8.63
CA ALA A 20 -35.12 -22.71 8.97
C ALA A 20 -34.06 -22.96 7.87
N CYS A 21 -32.86 -23.39 8.29
CA CYS A 21 -31.85 -24.03 7.46
C CYS A 21 -31.59 -25.42 8.07
N LEU A 22 -31.79 -26.48 7.29
CA LEU A 22 -31.51 -27.85 7.72
C LEU A 22 -30.07 -28.23 7.37
N THR A 23 -29.42 -28.77 8.39
CA THR A 23 -28.28 -29.70 8.40
C THR A 23 -26.93 -29.22 7.87
N GLY A 24 -25.96 -29.08 8.79
CA GLY A 24 -24.67 -29.73 8.56
C GLY A 24 -23.36 -28.97 8.78
N CYS A 25 -23.24 -28.01 9.70
CA CYS A 25 -21.94 -27.62 10.28
C CYS A 25 -22.14 -27.16 11.73
N GLY A 26 -21.47 -27.82 12.68
CA GLY A 26 -21.53 -27.47 14.10
C GLY A 26 -20.92 -26.09 14.38
N PRO A 27 -21.49 -25.28 15.29
CA PRO A 27 -20.96 -23.97 15.59
C PRO A 27 -19.76 -24.08 16.54
N ALA A 28 -18.64 -23.48 16.14
CA ALA A 28 -17.66 -23.01 17.11
C ALA A 28 -18.34 -21.93 17.96
N THR A 29 -18.56 -22.22 19.24
CA THR A 29 -19.12 -21.29 20.21
C THR A 29 -18.10 -20.19 20.52
N ALA A 30 -18.15 -19.10 19.77
CA ALA A 30 -17.60 -17.82 20.21
C ALA A 30 -18.61 -17.18 21.17
N THR A 31 -18.61 -17.60 22.44
CA THR A 31 -19.32 -16.90 23.52
C THR A 31 -18.54 -15.65 23.89
N GLY A 32 -18.72 -14.60 23.09
CA GLY A 32 -18.31 -13.24 23.41
C GLY A 32 -19.41 -12.29 22.97
N THR A 33 -20.29 -11.92 23.88
CA THR A 33 -21.24 -10.82 23.68
C THR A 33 -20.46 -9.55 23.36
N ILE A 34 -20.72 -8.96 22.19
CA ILE A 34 -20.24 -7.62 21.84
C ILE A 34 -20.99 -6.63 22.75
N PRO A 35 -20.32 -5.77 23.54
CA PRO A 35 -21.02 -4.80 24.36
C PRO A 35 -21.66 -3.72 23.48
N ASP A 36 -22.95 -3.44 23.69
CA ASP A 36 -23.73 -2.38 23.02
C ASP A 36 -23.34 -0.94 23.45
N THR A 37 -22.14 -0.77 24.02
CA THR A 37 -21.62 0.55 24.40
C THR A 37 -20.69 1.10 23.31
N PRO A 38 -20.65 2.44 23.09
CA PRO A 38 -19.73 3.06 22.12
C PRO A 38 -18.26 2.69 22.34
N GLU A 39 -17.86 2.47 23.60
CA GLU A 39 -16.50 2.04 23.98
C GLU A 39 -16.23 0.56 23.66
N GLY A 40 -17.26 -0.30 23.75
CA GLY A 40 -17.18 -1.70 23.34
C GLY A 40 -17.01 -1.87 21.84
N TRP A 41 -17.66 -1.01 21.05
CA TRP A 41 -17.45 -0.91 19.60
C TRP A 41 -16.03 -0.46 19.26
N GLN A 42 -15.47 0.54 19.94
CA GLN A 42 -14.09 0.97 19.71
C GLN A 42 -13.08 -0.13 20.03
N GLN A 43 -13.22 -0.85 21.15
CA GLN A 43 -12.29 -1.94 21.47
C GLN A 43 -12.46 -3.15 20.55
N GLY A 44 -13.69 -3.50 20.15
CA GLY A 44 -13.96 -4.57 19.18
C GLY A 44 -13.45 -4.21 17.78
N TYR A 45 -13.67 -2.98 17.33
CA TYR A 45 -13.17 -2.43 16.08
C TYR A 45 -11.64 -2.35 16.10
N ILE A 46 -11.02 -1.83 17.15
CA ILE A 46 -9.55 -1.82 17.30
C ILE A 46 -9.01 -3.24 17.26
N LYS A 47 -9.61 -4.21 17.96
CA LYS A 47 -9.13 -5.60 17.93
C LYS A 47 -9.32 -6.28 16.57
N TRP A 48 -10.37 -5.92 15.83
CA TRP A 48 -10.62 -6.38 14.46
C TRP A 48 -9.71 -5.69 13.44
N VAL A 49 -9.51 -4.38 13.53
CA VAL A 49 -8.58 -3.57 12.71
C VAL A 49 -7.14 -3.96 12.97
N MET A 50 -6.76 -4.24 14.22
CA MET A 50 -5.44 -4.77 14.57
C MET A 50 -5.21 -6.17 13.99
N ARG A 51 -6.27 -6.99 13.88
CA ARG A 51 -6.19 -8.37 13.39
C ARG A 51 -6.31 -8.51 11.87
N TYR A 52 -7.06 -7.64 11.21
CA TYR A 52 -7.40 -7.76 9.79
C TYR A 52 -6.98 -6.54 8.93
N GLY A 53 -6.55 -5.43 9.55
CA GLY A 53 -6.01 -4.27 8.82
C GLY A 53 -6.96 -3.69 7.77
N VAL A 54 -8.28 -3.86 7.93
CA VAL A 54 -9.25 -3.44 6.93
C VAL A 54 -9.66 -2.01 7.26
N GLY A 55 -9.17 -1.05 6.46
CA GLY A 55 -9.74 0.29 6.45
C GLY A 55 -11.21 0.27 5.99
N PRO A 56 -11.92 1.41 6.00
CA PRO A 56 -13.32 1.47 5.60
C PRO A 56 -13.55 0.79 4.23
N PRO A 57 -14.71 0.15 4.03
CA PRO A 57 -15.00 -0.59 2.81
C PRO A 57 -14.81 0.32 1.60
N ASN A 58 -13.88 -0.07 0.73
CA ASN A 58 -13.59 0.68 -0.47
C ASN A 58 -14.76 0.52 -1.45
N VAL A 59 -15.36 1.64 -1.88
CA VAL A 59 -16.40 1.62 -2.90
C VAL A 59 -15.74 1.33 -4.25
N PRO A 60 -16.20 0.33 -5.03
CA PRO A 60 -15.58 0.02 -6.31
C PRO A 60 -15.64 1.22 -7.27
N ASN A 61 -14.48 1.73 -7.69
CA ASN A 61 -14.38 2.76 -8.72
C ASN A 61 -14.70 2.16 -10.10
N LYS A 62 -15.87 2.48 -10.65
CA LYS A 62 -16.38 1.86 -11.89
C LYS A 62 -15.52 2.17 -13.12
N GLU A 63 -14.96 3.38 -13.21
CA GLU A 63 -14.12 3.78 -14.35
C GLU A 63 -12.79 3.02 -14.33
N TYR A 64 -12.19 2.88 -13.14
CA TYR A 64 -11.02 2.03 -12.96
C TYR A 64 -11.31 0.57 -13.33
N GLN A 65 -12.45 0.01 -12.88
CA GLN A 65 -12.80 -1.38 -13.22
C GLN A 65 -12.94 -1.57 -14.73
N ALA A 66 -13.55 -0.61 -15.43
CA ALA A 66 -13.65 -0.64 -16.88
C ALA A 66 -12.25 -0.59 -17.55
N ALA A 67 -11.35 0.29 -17.10
CA ALA A 67 -9.99 0.37 -17.62
C ALA A 67 -9.18 -0.89 -17.34
N LYS A 68 -9.30 -1.47 -16.13
CA LYS A 68 -8.67 -2.74 -15.76
C LYS A 68 -9.17 -3.89 -16.66
N SER A 69 -10.47 -4.01 -16.87
CA SER A 69 -11.04 -5.02 -17.76
C SER A 69 -10.55 -4.84 -19.20
N ALA A 70 -10.55 -3.61 -19.71
CA ALA A 70 -10.02 -3.32 -21.05
C ALA A 70 -8.54 -3.69 -21.18
N PHE A 71 -7.75 -3.48 -20.13
CA PHE A 71 -6.33 -3.84 -20.12
C PHE A 71 -6.12 -5.35 -20.16
N ILE A 72 -6.88 -6.10 -19.36
CA ILE A 72 -6.86 -7.58 -19.37
C ILE A 72 -7.23 -8.10 -20.77
N ASP A 73 -8.31 -7.58 -21.35
CA ASP A 73 -8.75 -7.98 -22.70
C ASP A 73 -7.71 -7.64 -23.77
N ALA A 74 -7.07 -6.48 -23.67
CA ALA A 74 -6.02 -6.04 -24.59
C ALA A 74 -4.77 -6.93 -24.49
N LEU A 75 -4.35 -7.28 -23.26
CA LEU A 75 -3.26 -8.23 -23.03
C LEU A 75 -3.60 -9.61 -23.61
N ALA A 76 -4.80 -10.14 -23.35
CA ALA A 76 -5.25 -11.44 -23.86
C ALA A 76 -5.23 -11.49 -25.40
N LYS A 77 -5.57 -10.38 -26.07
CA LYS A 77 -5.57 -10.26 -27.54
C LYS A 77 -4.23 -9.85 -28.14
N ARG A 78 -3.22 -9.55 -27.31
CA ARG A 78 -1.95 -8.92 -27.72
C ARG A 78 -2.15 -7.65 -28.54
N ASP A 79 -3.21 -6.89 -28.22
CA ASP A 79 -3.50 -5.63 -28.90
C ASP A 79 -2.57 -4.53 -28.35
N LYS A 80 -1.42 -4.37 -29.01
CA LYS A 80 -0.40 -3.39 -28.65
C LYS A 80 -0.93 -1.97 -28.53
N LYS A 81 -1.82 -1.55 -29.43
CA LYS A 81 -2.36 -0.20 -29.44
C LYS A 81 -3.32 0.02 -28.26
N ALA A 82 -4.15 -0.97 -27.96
CA ALA A 82 -5.05 -0.91 -26.81
C ALA A 82 -4.29 -0.94 -25.48
N VAL A 83 -3.25 -1.78 -25.37
CA VAL A 83 -2.36 -1.78 -24.18
C VAL A 83 -1.66 -0.43 -24.05
N GLU A 84 -1.09 0.12 -25.12
CA GLU A 84 -0.40 1.41 -25.10
C GLU A 84 -1.27 2.55 -24.57
N ALA A 85 -2.56 2.58 -24.93
CA ALA A 85 -3.50 3.59 -24.45
C ALA A 85 -3.76 3.50 -22.94
N LEU A 86 -3.61 2.30 -22.36
CA LEU A 86 -3.86 2.00 -20.95
C LEU A 86 -2.60 2.02 -20.08
N LEU A 87 -1.42 2.24 -20.67
CA LEU A 87 -0.17 2.47 -19.94
C LEU A 87 0.13 3.96 -19.88
N ASN A 88 0.41 4.47 -18.67
CA ASN A 88 0.88 5.84 -18.50
C ASN A 88 2.25 6.03 -19.19
N ASP A 89 2.57 7.24 -19.63
CA ASP A 89 3.84 7.49 -20.32
C ASP A 89 5.07 7.25 -19.44
N ASN A 90 4.92 7.41 -18.12
CA ASN A 90 5.95 7.06 -17.15
C ASN A 90 5.81 5.62 -16.61
N PHE A 91 5.06 4.74 -17.28
CA PHE A 91 4.79 3.41 -16.78
C PHE A 91 6.07 2.61 -16.53
N ARG A 92 6.12 1.96 -15.36
CA ARG A 92 7.17 1.03 -14.95
C ARG A 92 6.55 -0.31 -14.56
N TRP A 93 7.09 -1.39 -15.09
CA TRP A 93 6.91 -2.73 -14.54
C TRP A 93 8.23 -3.18 -13.92
N VAL A 94 8.20 -3.47 -12.63
CA VAL A 94 9.36 -3.87 -11.83
C VAL A 94 9.16 -5.29 -11.35
N GLU A 95 10.01 -6.19 -11.81
CA GLU A 95 9.95 -7.59 -11.42
C GLU A 95 10.50 -7.82 -10.01
N TRP A 96 10.27 -9.01 -9.47
CA TRP A 96 10.69 -9.39 -8.11
C TRP A 96 12.21 -9.34 -7.87
N ASN A 97 13.01 -9.32 -8.93
CA ASN A 97 14.47 -9.21 -8.90
C ASN A 97 14.95 -7.75 -9.12
N GLY A 98 14.02 -6.79 -9.19
CA GLY A 98 14.31 -5.38 -9.43
C GLY A 98 14.63 -5.02 -10.87
N GLU A 99 14.46 -5.94 -11.83
CA GLU A 99 14.50 -5.61 -13.25
C GLU A 99 13.31 -4.72 -13.62
N GLU A 100 13.58 -3.68 -14.39
CA GLU A 100 12.60 -2.65 -14.73
C GLU A 100 12.36 -2.60 -16.23
N HIS A 101 11.07 -2.60 -16.60
CA HIS A 101 10.59 -2.46 -17.96
C HIS A 101 9.78 -1.17 -18.10
N SER A 102 10.24 -0.27 -18.96
CA SER A 102 9.47 0.89 -19.39
C SER A 102 8.26 0.50 -20.24
N LYS A 103 7.31 1.43 -20.42
CA LYS A 103 6.22 1.33 -21.40
C LYS A 103 6.69 0.80 -22.76
N ALA A 104 7.78 1.34 -23.31
CA ALA A 104 8.28 0.94 -24.63
C ALA A 104 8.78 -0.51 -24.65
N GLN A 105 9.49 -0.96 -23.61
CA GLN A 105 9.98 -2.34 -23.50
C GLN A 105 8.82 -3.33 -23.33
N VAL A 106 7.83 -3.00 -22.50
CA VAL A 106 6.60 -3.79 -22.37
C VAL A 106 5.86 -3.90 -23.71
N LEU A 107 5.71 -2.80 -24.43
CA LEU A 107 5.06 -2.78 -25.74
C LEU A 107 5.87 -3.52 -26.82
N ALA A 108 7.17 -3.76 -26.61
CA ALA A 108 7.99 -4.62 -27.46
C ALA A 108 7.86 -6.11 -27.08
N ASN A 109 7.51 -6.43 -25.84
CA ASN A 109 7.34 -7.79 -25.33
C ASN A 109 6.07 -7.94 -24.46
N LEU A 110 4.90 -7.88 -25.11
CA LEU A 110 3.61 -7.97 -24.42
C LEU A 110 3.38 -9.34 -23.77
N ASP A 111 3.96 -10.41 -24.32
CA ASP A 111 3.80 -11.77 -23.79
C ASP A 111 4.30 -11.89 -22.35
N ALA A 112 5.44 -11.24 -22.05
CA ALA A 112 6.02 -11.25 -20.70
C ALA A 112 5.06 -10.60 -19.68
N LEU A 113 4.55 -9.40 -19.99
CA LEU A 113 3.60 -8.72 -19.10
C LEU A 113 2.27 -9.47 -19.00
N ALA A 114 1.75 -10.01 -20.10
CA ALA A 114 0.51 -10.76 -20.08
C ALA A 114 0.60 -11.99 -19.18
N LYS A 115 1.68 -12.77 -19.32
CA LYS A 115 1.96 -13.93 -18.46
C LYS A 115 2.11 -13.52 -16.99
N ASN A 116 2.81 -12.43 -16.73
CA ASN A 116 2.97 -11.92 -15.36
C ASN A 116 1.61 -11.53 -14.74
N TYR A 117 0.71 -10.91 -15.52
CA TYR A 117 -0.59 -10.44 -15.05
C TYR A 117 -1.64 -11.55 -14.80
N GLU A 118 -1.39 -12.78 -15.27
CA GLU A 118 -2.27 -13.94 -15.07
C GLU A 118 -2.31 -14.41 -13.61
N GLY A 119 -3.36 -15.16 -13.24
CA GLY A 119 -3.40 -15.89 -11.96
C GLY A 119 -3.52 -15.03 -10.70
N GLN A 120 -3.93 -13.76 -10.83
CA GLN A 120 -4.10 -12.88 -9.67
C GLN A 120 -5.20 -13.38 -8.73
N ILE A 121 -4.88 -13.51 -7.45
CA ILE A 121 -5.80 -13.87 -6.37
C ILE A 121 -5.72 -12.85 -5.23
N ASP A 122 -6.74 -12.86 -4.36
CA ASP A 122 -6.82 -12.01 -3.16
C ASP A 122 -6.61 -10.51 -3.42
N VAL A 123 -7.08 -10.04 -4.59
CA VAL A 123 -6.85 -8.66 -5.04
C VAL A 123 -7.69 -7.68 -4.21
N GLN A 124 -7.01 -6.84 -3.44
CA GLN A 124 -7.59 -5.75 -2.68
C GLN A 124 -7.31 -4.43 -3.38
N THR A 125 -8.36 -3.65 -3.62
CA THR A 125 -8.23 -2.32 -4.24
C THR A 125 -8.54 -1.22 -3.23
N THR A 126 -7.83 -0.10 -3.31
CA THR A 126 -8.07 1.11 -2.50
C THR A 126 -8.07 2.31 -3.43
N ASP A 127 -9.15 3.11 -3.39
CA ASP A 127 -9.25 4.38 -4.11
C ASP A 127 -8.71 5.53 -3.25
N PHE A 128 -7.72 6.24 -3.79
CA PHE A 128 -7.18 7.45 -3.22
C PHE A 128 -7.69 8.65 -4.03
N LEU A 129 -8.85 9.15 -3.59
CA LEU A 129 -9.44 10.43 -3.99
C LEU A 129 -9.68 10.55 -5.51
N ASP A 130 -10.13 9.46 -6.15
CA ASP A 130 -10.37 9.37 -7.61
C ASP A 130 -9.15 9.78 -8.45
N SER A 131 -7.95 9.67 -7.86
CA SER A 131 -6.68 10.10 -8.48
C SER A 131 -5.73 8.93 -8.68
N VAL A 132 -5.61 8.04 -7.69
CA VAL A 132 -4.80 6.82 -7.78
C VAL A 132 -5.56 5.64 -7.19
N ILE A 133 -5.57 4.51 -7.89
CA ILE A 133 -5.97 3.21 -7.32
C ILE A 133 -4.72 2.42 -6.97
N ARG A 134 -4.68 1.89 -5.75
CA ARG A 134 -3.75 0.82 -5.37
C ARG A 134 -4.47 -0.52 -5.44
N ALA A 135 -3.91 -1.48 -6.15
CA ALA A 135 -4.31 -2.88 -6.13
C ALA A 135 -3.16 -3.74 -5.57
N LEU A 136 -3.45 -4.49 -4.51
CA LEU A 136 -2.51 -5.41 -3.87
C LEU A 136 -3.05 -6.83 -3.99
N GLY A 137 -2.20 -7.82 -4.20
CA GLY A 137 -2.64 -9.20 -4.29
C GLY A 137 -1.47 -10.17 -4.46
N LEU A 138 -1.81 -11.38 -4.91
CA LEU A 138 -0.85 -12.47 -5.11
C LEU A 138 -0.95 -13.03 -6.53
N HIS A 139 0.16 -13.50 -7.07
CA HIS A 139 0.27 -14.25 -8.33
C HIS A 139 1.62 -14.98 -8.33
N HIS A 140 1.72 -16.18 -8.92
CA HIS A 140 3.01 -16.87 -9.13
C HIS A 140 3.98 -16.87 -7.93
N ASP A 141 3.49 -17.12 -6.70
CA ASP A 141 4.28 -17.07 -5.45
C ASP A 141 4.93 -15.70 -5.14
N MET A 142 4.38 -14.64 -5.72
CA MET A 142 4.76 -13.25 -5.54
C MET A 142 3.59 -12.45 -4.96
N ARG A 143 3.92 -11.47 -4.13
CA ARG A 143 3.03 -10.34 -3.85
C ARG A 143 3.18 -9.32 -4.96
N PHE A 144 2.10 -8.67 -5.37
CA PHE A 144 2.18 -7.53 -6.27
C PHE A 144 1.60 -6.26 -5.65
N ALA A 145 2.12 -5.12 -6.10
CA ALA A 145 1.54 -3.81 -5.90
C ALA A 145 1.38 -3.13 -7.26
N HIS A 146 0.13 -2.92 -7.68
CA HIS A 146 -0.22 -2.22 -8.91
C HIS A 146 -0.83 -0.86 -8.57
N LEU A 147 -0.20 0.20 -9.06
CA LEU A 147 -0.72 1.56 -9.01
C LEU A 147 -1.28 1.94 -10.37
N TRP A 148 -2.50 2.44 -10.37
CA TRP A 148 -3.16 3.05 -11.51
C TRP A 148 -3.39 4.51 -11.20
N ALA A 149 -3.09 5.40 -12.14
CA ALA A 149 -3.30 6.83 -11.98
C ALA A 149 -4.32 7.33 -12.98
N LYS A 150 -5.17 8.27 -12.54
CA LYS A 150 -6.14 8.95 -13.39
C LYS A 150 -5.48 10.20 -13.97
N GLY A 151 -5.35 10.23 -15.29
CA GLY A 151 -4.86 11.39 -16.04
C GLY A 151 -5.92 11.93 -17.00
N PRO A 152 -5.57 12.89 -17.88
CA PRO A 152 -6.46 13.41 -18.91
C PRO A 152 -7.01 12.34 -19.87
N ALA A 153 -6.26 11.25 -20.08
CA ALA A 153 -6.66 10.12 -20.91
C ALA A 153 -7.53 9.09 -20.15
N GLY A 154 -7.85 9.34 -18.88
CA GLY A 154 -8.55 8.40 -18.00
C GLY A 154 -7.58 7.60 -17.12
N TRP A 155 -8.05 6.44 -16.64
CA TRP A 155 -7.27 5.53 -15.80
C TRP A 155 -6.22 4.78 -16.63
N GLN A 156 -4.97 4.87 -16.20
CA GLN A 156 -3.85 4.17 -16.82
C GLN A 156 -3.00 3.47 -15.76
N ALA A 157 -2.44 2.31 -16.11
CA ALA A 157 -1.45 1.64 -15.28
C ALA A 157 -0.21 2.54 -15.15
N PHE A 158 0.29 2.68 -13.93
CA PHE A 158 1.39 3.58 -13.61
C PHE A 158 2.64 2.83 -13.12
N ILE A 159 2.52 2.04 -12.05
CA ILE A 159 3.61 1.20 -11.56
C ILE A 159 3.05 -0.18 -11.27
N PHE A 160 3.62 -1.22 -11.87
CA PHE A 160 3.43 -2.60 -11.43
C PHE A 160 4.73 -3.10 -10.80
N MET A 161 4.65 -3.63 -9.58
CA MET A 161 5.82 -4.14 -8.89
C MET A 161 5.52 -5.49 -8.25
N ASP A 162 6.41 -6.44 -8.50
CA ASP A 162 6.36 -7.78 -7.94
C ASP A 162 7.37 -7.95 -6.80
N MET A 163 7.03 -8.78 -5.82
CA MET A 163 7.80 -9.03 -4.62
C MET A 163 7.77 -10.54 -4.33
N LEU A 164 8.91 -11.22 -4.54
CA LEU A 164 9.02 -12.67 -4.33
C LEU A 164 8.75 -13.03 -2.87
N ILE A 165 7.79 -13.91 -2.63
CA ILE A 165 7.55 -14.45 -1.29
C ILE A 165 8.60 -15.54 -1.04
N PRO A 166 9.44 -15.42 0.01
CA PRO A 166 10.39 -16.46 0.35
C PRO A 166 9.67 -17.78 0.66
N ALA A 167 10.22 -18.89 0.18
CA ALA A 167 9.67 -20.23 0.43
C ALA A 167 9.61 -20.57 1.94
N GLU A 168 10.53 -20.01 2.73
CA GLU A 168 10.56 -20.13 4.17
C GLU A 168 10.37 -18.75 4.82
N ARG A 169 9.35 -18.64 5.68
CA ARG A 169 9.20 -17.48 6.56
C ARG A 169 10.21 -17.59 7.69
N ASN A 170 11.07 -16.58 7.84
CA ASN A 170 11.94 -16.52 9.00
C ASN A 170 11.11 -16.13 10.22
N ALA A 171 10.92 -17.05 11.17
CA ALA A 171 10.17 -16.80 12.42
C ALA A 171 10.76 -15.63 13.25
N SER A 172 12.02 -15.24 13.00
CA SER A 172 12.65 -14.05 13.56
C SER A 172 12.06 -12.73 13.02
N GLU A 173 11.22 -12.72 12.00
CA GLU A 173 10.65 -11.48 11.44
C GLU A 173 9.50 -10.88 12.28
N ASP A 174 8.91 -11.66 13.19
CA ASP A 174 7.83 -11.17 14.06
C ASP A 174 8.36 -10.32 15.23
N THR A 175 9.63 -10.51 15.62
CA THR A 175 10.30 -9.70 16.64
C THR A 175 11.40 -8.87 15.99
N PRO A 176 11.41 -7.54 16.15
CA PRO A 176 12.50 -6.72 15.64
C PRO A 176 13.85 -7.22 16.15
N GLY A 177 14.82 -7.41 15.25
CA GLY A 177 16.18 -7.80 15.61
C GLY A 177 17.00 -6.62 16.15
N PRO A 178 18.17 -6.89 16.78
CA PRO A 178 19.02 -5.83 17.31
C PRO A 178 19.51 -4.90 16.18
N PRO A 179 19.64 -3.59 16.46
CA PRO A 179 20.15 -2.64 15.47
C PRO A 179 21.58 -2.99 15.06
N ARG A 180 21.85 -2.98 13.75
CA ARG A 180 23.19 -3.25 13.20
C ARG A 180 24.20 -2.14 13.54
N ASP A 181 23.75 -0.89 13.62
CA ASP A 181 24.57 0.26 13.98
C ASP A 181 23.73 1.31 14.73
N PRO A 182 23.54 1.16 16.05
CA PRO A 182 22.64 1.99 16.84
C PRO A 182 23.11 3.44 17.05
N ASP A 183 24.39 3.72 16.76
CA ASP A 183 25.03 5.02 16.99
C ASP A 183 25.45 5.72 15.68
N ALA A 184 25.27 5.07 14.52
CA ALA A 184 25.48 5.69 13.21
C ALA A 184 24.67 6.98 13.05
N ASP A 185 25.32 8.01 12.50
CA ASP A 185 24.65 9.23 12.07
C ASP A 185 23.88 9.00 10.76
N CYS A 186 22.72 9.65 10.64
CA CYS A 186 21.87 9.56 9.45
C CYS A 186 21.93 10.87 8.67
N GLU A 187 22.79 10.92 7.65
CA GLU A 187 22.80 12.04 6.71
C GLU A 187 21.71 11.85 5.64
N ASN A 188 21.68 10.67 5.00
CA ASN A 188 20.69 10.28 4.01
C ASN A 188 20.02 8.98 4.47
N PRO A 189 18.67 8.93 4.58
CA PRO A 189 17.71 9.93 4.11
C PRO A 189 17.28 11.00 5.13
N CYS A 190 17.84 11.03 6.35
CA CYS A 190 17.26 11.82 7.44
C CYS A 190 17.48 13.34 7.34
N ARG A 191 18.55 13.81 6.69
CA ARG A 191 18.86 15.25 6.52
C ARG A 191 18.92 15.70 5.07
N THR A 192 19.36 14.82 4.17
CA THR A 192 19.49 15.11 2.76
C THR A 192 19.10 13.91 1.89
N VAL A 193 18.61 14.20 0.69
CA VAL A 193 18.42 13.21 -0.38
C VAL A 193 18.74 13.86 -1.73
N PRO A 194 19.13 13.07 -2.75
CA PRO A 194 19.42 13.58 -4.09
C PRO A 194 18.13 13.86 -4.87
N PHE A 195 17.27 14.75 -4.37
CA PHE A 195 16.00 15.10 -4.99
C PHE A 195 15.64 16.56 -4.75
N THR A 196 15.09 17.21 -5.77
CA THR A 196 14.51 18.56 -5.67
C THR A 196 13.04 18.47 -6.05
N PRO A 197 12.11 18.77 -5.12
CA PRO A 197 10.68 18.78 -5.40
C PRO A 197 10.31 19.69 -6.57
N ALA A 198 9.44 19.20 -7.46
CA ALA A 198 8.94 19.99 -8.59
C ALA A 198 7.78 20.93 -8.21
N ASP A 199 7.07 20.62 -7.12
CA ASP A 199 5.92 21.37 -6.64
C ASP A 199 5.79 21.33 -5.10
N ALA A 200 4.79 22.04 -4.56
CA ALA A 200 4.55 22.14 -3.12
C ALA A 200 4.11 20.81 -2.49
N ALA A 201 3.37 19.97 -3.22
CA ALA A 201 2.94 18.67 -2.72
C ALA A 201 4.13 17.73 -2.54
N GLN A 202 5.05 17.69 -3.51
CA GLN A 202 6.29 16.93 -3.42
C GLN A 202 7.19 17.45 -2.29
N ALA A 203 7.23 18.77 -2.08
CA ALA A 203 8.01 19.36 -0.99
C ALA A 203 7.48 18.95 0.39
N GLU A 204 6.16 18.93 0.56
CA GLU A 204 5.52 18.46 1.80
C GLU A 204 5.71 16.96 2.01
N VAL A 205 5.52 16.15 0.96
CA VAL A 205 5.78 14.70 0.99
C VAL A 205 7.22 14.41 1.38
N LEU A 206 8.18 15.10 0.76
CA LEU A 206 9.60 14.92 1.08
C LEU A 206 9.87 15.22 2.56
N LYS A 207 9.35 16.34 3.07
CA LYS A 207 9.49 16.71 4.48
C LYS A 207 8.90 15.63 5.40
N ASN A 208 7.63 15.26 5.20
CA ASN A 208 6.92 14.29 6.04
C ASN A 208 7.60 12.91 5.99
N TRP A 209 8.08 12.51 4.82
CA TRP A 209 8.82 11.27 4.65
C TRP A 209 10.16 11.30 5.40
N MET A 210 10.94 12.38 5.33
CA MET A 210 12.21 12.49 6.07
C MET A 210 12.00 12.48 7.60
N GLU A 211 10.93 13.14 8.09
CA GLU A 211 10.53 13.08 9.50
C GLU A 211 10.15 11.65 9.92
N MET A 212 9.38 10.95 9.07
CA MET A 212 9.04 9.54 9.26
C MET A 212 10.28 8.63 9.28
N LYS A 213 11.24 8.82 8.36
CA LYS A 213 12.51 8.06 8.34
C LYS A 213 13.33 8.30 9.60
N THR A 214 13.29 9.51 10.15
CA THR A 214 13.93 9.84 11.43
C THR A 214 13.24 9.10 12.58
N ALA A 215 11.90 9.01 12.57
CA ALA A 215 11.13 8.24 13.55
C ALA A 215 11.33 6.72 13.45
N GLU A 216 11.77 6.18 12.31
CA GLU A 216 12.21 4.78 12.18
C GLU A 216 13.63 4.57 12.74
N TRP A 217 14.55 5.50 12.48
CA TRP A 217 15.92 5.46 13.00
C TRP A 217 15.99 5.65 14.52
N ARG A 218 15.15 6.54 15.05
CA ARG A 218 14.93 6.75 16.49
C ARG A 218 13.50 6.31 16.80
N PRO A 219 13.26 4.99 17.00
CA PRO A 219 11.93 4.41 17.07
C PRO A 219 10.95 5.27 17.88
N ASN A 220 10.07 5.96 17.17
CA ASN A 220 9.06 6.83 17.73
C ASN A 220 7.71 6.48 17.08
N PRO A 221 6.94 5.57 17.70
CA PRO A 221 5.70 5.07 17.13
C PRO A 221 4.64 6.17 16.96
N GLU A 222 4.63 7.18 17.83
CA GLU A 222 3.68 8.30 17.78
C GLU A 222 3.96 9.21 16.58
N VAL A 223 5.20 9.67 16.43
CA VAL A 223 5.59 10.52 15.28
C VAL A 223 5.42 9.75 13.98
N TRP A 224 5.90 8.51 13.91
CA TRP A 224 5.73 7.69 12.72
C TRP A 224 4.25 7.50 12.35
N GLY A 225 3.41 7.17 13.34
CA GLY A 225 1.97 7.00 13.13
C GLY A 225 1.26 8.27 12.66
N SER A 226 1.75 9.45 13.04
CA SER A 226 1.20 10.74 12.58
C SER A 226 1.43 10.99 11.08
N HIS A 227 2.44 10.36 10.47
CA HIS A 227 2.76 10.44 9.05
C HIS A 227 2.16 9.29 8.22
N ALA A 228 1.45 8.34 8.83
CA ALA A 228 0.88 7.18 8.16
C ALA A 228 -0.65 7.31 7.98
N ASP A 229 -1.13 6.99 6.77
CA ASP A 229 -2.56 6.89 6.48
C ASP A 229 -3.10 5.55 7.01
N ILE A 230 -4.41 5.51 7.30
CA ILE A 230 -5.08 4.32 7.83
C ILE A 230 -4.95 3.09 6.90
N TYR A 231 -4.74 3.30 5.60
CA TYR A 231 -4.54 2.24 4.62
C TYR A 231 -3.07 1.86 4.44
N HIS A 232 -2.14 2.44 5.23
CA HIS A 232 -0.72 2.15 5.12
C HIS A 232 -0.41 0.66 5.24
N ARG A 233 0.43 0.18 4.32
CA ARG A 233 1.07 -1.13 4.36
C ARG A 233 2.52 -1.00 3.94
N SER A 234 3.42 -1.51 4.78
CA SER A 234 4.82 -1.74 4.43
C SER A 234 4.96 -3.16 3.89
N MET A 235 5.33 -3.30 2.62
CA MET A 235 5.39 -4.59 1.93
C MET A 235 6.76 -4.85 1.32
N TYR A 236 7.23 -6.08 1.50
CA TYR A 236 8.32 -6.68 0.75
C TYR A 236 8.08 -8.19 0.69
N GLY A 237 8.96 -8.93 0.02
CA GLY A 237 8.79 -10.38 -0.14
C GLY A 237 8.43 -11.14 1.14
N GLY A 238 9.15 -10.89 2.24
CA GLY A 238 8.96 -11.58 3.53
C GLY A 238 7.90 -10.98 4.45
N SER A 239 7.37 -9.79 4.18
CA SER A 239 6.47 -9.12 5.13
C SER A 239 5.42 -8.22 4.48
N ASP A 240 4.30 -8.11 5.18
CA ASP A 240 3.17 -7.22 4.89
C ASP A 240 2.67 -6.68 6.21
N LEU A 241 3.08 -5.45 6.51
CA LEU A 241 2.90 -4.76 7.79
C LEU A 241 1.89 -3.62 7.63
N PRO A 242 0.60 -3.87 7.90
CA PRO A 242 -0.40 -2.84 8.14
C PRO A 242 0.04 -1.77 9.13
N MET A 243 -0.49 -0.56 8.97
CA MET A 243 -0.18 0.64 9.76
C MET A 243 0.00 0.37 11.26
N LEU A 244 -1.03 -0.16 11.93
CA LEU A 244 -1.00 -0.35 13.39
C LEU A 244 0.03 -1.42 13.83
N GLN A 245 0.32 -2.40 12.97
CA GLN A 245 1.32 -3.42 13.25
C GLN A 245 2.73 -2.85 13.11
N HIS A 246 2.95 -1.93 12.15
CA HIS A 246 4.19 -1.18 12.05
C HIS A 246 4.40 -0.28 13.28
N VAL A 247 3.37 0.47 13.71
CA VAL A 247 3.40 1.24 14.97
C VAL A 247 3.76 0.33 16.15
N GLY A 248 3.16 -0.86 16.23
CA GLY A 248 3.48 -1.87 17.23
C GLY A 248 4.95 -2.33 17.19
N GLN A 249 5.50 -2.58 15.99
CA GLN A 249 6.91 -2.96 15.84
C GLN A 249 7.86 -1.85 16.29
N LEU A 250 7.56 -0.58 15.99
CA LEU A 250 8.37 0.55 16.46
C LEU A 250 8.31 0.69 17.99
N ALA A 251 7.13 0.51 18.60
CA ALA A 251 7.00 0.50 20.05
C ALA A 251 7.81 -0.64 20.71
N MET A 252 7.81 -1.83 20.08
CA MET A 252 8.63 -2.95 20.51
C MET A 252 10.13 -2.64 20.38
N GLN A 253 10.59 -2.09 19.24
CA GLN A 253 11.98 -1.67 19.04
C GLN A 253 12.42 -0.64 20.08
N GLN A 254 11.59 0.38 20.33
CA GLN A 254 11.85 1.42 21.31
C GLN A 254 12.09 0.82 22.69
N LYS A 255 11.26 -0.15 23.10
CA LYS A 255 11.37 -0.85 24.38
C LYS A 255 12.58 -1.78 24.46
N LEU A 256 12.84 -2.58 23.42
CA LEU A 256 13.87 -3.61 23.42
C LEU A 256 15.29 -3.04 23.29
N TYR A 257 15.45 -1.94 22.55
CA TYR A 257 16.75 -1.38 22.19
C TYR A 257 16.97 0.02 22.74
N ASN A 258 16.22 0.39 23.79
CA ASN A 258 16.34 1.67 24.48
C ASN A 258 16.26 2.87 23.52
N GLY A 259 15.30 2.82 22.59
CA GLY A 259 15.09 3.86 21.58
C GLY A 259 16.17 3.93 20.49
N LYS A 260 17.03 2.92 20.36
CA LYS A 260 18.05 2.86 19.30
C LYS A 260 17.62 1.95 18.15
N SER A 261 17.65 2.46 16.93
CA SER A 261 17.65 1.68 15.69
C SER A 261 18.83 2.11 14.81
N GLY A 262 19.07 1.38 13.72
CA GLY A 262 20.00 1.81 12.67
C GLY A 262 19.30 2.74 11.67
N PRO A 263 20.02 3.66 11.01
CA PRO A 263 19.43 4.45 9.95
C PRO A 263 18.97 3.56 8.79
N GLY A 264 17.97 4.05 8.05
CA GLY A 264 17.56 3.43 6.78
C GLY A 264 18.69 3.43 5.75
N GLN A 265 18.54 2.65 4.68
CA GLN A 265 19.50 2.68 3.59
C GLN A 265 19.48 4.06 2.90
N PRO A 266 20.65 4.60 2.52
CA PRO A 266 20.74 5.81 1.71
C PRO A 266 19.93 5.72 0.42
N VAL A 267 19.21 6.80 0.10
CA VAL A 267 18.57 7.01 -1.19
C VAL A 267 19.62 7.44 -2.22
N LEU A 268 19.73 6.67 -3.30
CA LEU A 268 20.64 6.93 -4.42
C LEU A 268 19.96 7.76 -5.51
N THR A 269 18.70 7.46 -5.80
CA THR A 269 17.85 8.24 -6.70
C THR A 269 16.44 8.29 -6.15
N MET A 270 15.72 9.36 -6.47
CA MET A 270 14.32 9.53 -6.12
C MET A 270 13.60 10.30 -7.22
N GLN A 271 12.35 9.93 -7.45
CA GLN A 271 11.42 10.64 -8.32
C GLN A 271 10.06 10.73 -7.63
N MET A 272 9.33 11.81 -7.86
CA MET A 272 7.95 11.95 -7.40
C MET A 272 7.02 12.39 -8.52
N PHE A 273 5.78 11.92 -8.45
CA PHE A 273 4.72 12.22 -9.40
C PHE A 273 3.46 12.66 -8.66
N THR A 274 2.93 13.83 -9.02
CA THR A 274 1.80 14.46 -8.34
C THR A 274 0.51 14.24 -9.13
N PHE A 275 -0.49 13.66 -8.46
CA PHE A 275 -1.84 13.41 -8.96
C PHE A 275 -2.85 14.09 -8.03
N GLY A 276 -2.93 15.42 -8.13
CA GLY A 276 -3.76 16.23 -7.23
C GLY A 276 -3.28 16.12 -5.77
N LYS A 277 -4.10 15.50 -4.92
CA LYS A 277 -3.80 15.26 -3.49
C LYS A 277 -3.14 13.91 -3.21
N VAL A 278 -2.59 13.29 -4.23
CA VAL A 278 -1.89 12.01 -4.14
C VAL A 278 -0.51 12.15 -4.78
N VAL A 279 0.53 11.65 -4.12
CA VAL A 279 1.89 11.65 -4.66
C VAL A 279 2.44 10.23 -4.65
N ILE A 280 3.03 9.82 -5.77
CA ILE A 280 3.77 8.57 -5.88
C ILE A 280 5.26 8.91 -5.84
N GLN A 281 6.00 8.28 -4.94
CA GLN A 281 7.45 8.39 -4.82
C GLN A 281 8.09 7.08 -5.26
N GLU A 282 9.04 7.16 -6.19
CA GLU A 282 9.93 6.06 -6.57
C GLU A 282 11.32 6.34 -6.00
N GLU A 283 12.02 5.31 -5.56
CA GLU A 283 13.40 5.44 -5.09
C GLU A 283 14.21 4.17 -5.34
N LEU A 284 15.51 4.41 -5.50
CA LEU A 284 16.53 3.38 -5.39
C LEU A 284 17.32 3.59 -4.10
N GLU A 285 17.37 2.57 -3.25
CA GLU A 285 18.15 2.58 -2.02
C GLU A 285 19.34 1.61 -2.10
N GLY A 286 20.43 1.91 -1.39
CA GLY A 286 21.63 1.07 -1.38
C GLY A 286 22.67 1.54 -0.37
N ARG A 287 23.85 0.91 -0.40
CA ARG A 287 24.97 1.27 0.51
C ARG A 287 25.64 2.58 0.07
N LYS A 288 26.24 3.28 1.04
CA LYS A 288 27.02 4.51 0.79
C LYS A 288 28.30 4.18 0.03
N GLY A 289 28.44 4.64 -1.21
CA GLY A 289 29.63 4.41 -2.05
C GLY A 289 29.29 4.24 -3.54
N PRO A 290 30.25 3.88 -4.41
CA PRO A 290 30.04 3.68 -5.85
C PRO A 290 29.25 2.39 -6.19
N GLU A 291 28.56 1.79 -5.22
CA GLU A 291 27.86 0.53 -5.40
C GLU A 291 26.49 0.71 -6.07
N LYS A 292 26.09 -0.33 -6.82
CA LYS A 292 24.78 -0.42 -7.49
C LYS A 292 23.64 -0.39 -6.46
N PRO A 293 22.45 0.12 -6.84
CA PRO A 293 21.27 0.08 -5.99
C PRO A 293 20.94 -1.36 -5.57
N GLU A 294 20.52 -1.55 -4.31
CA GLU A 294 20.17 -2.86 -3.74
C GLU A 294 18.65 -3.06 -3.62
N ILE A 295 17.89 -1.98 -3.59
CA ILE A 295 16.44 -1.99 -3.38
C ILE A 295 15.78 -1.02 -4.36
N TRP A 296 14.70 -1.46 -4.99
CA TRP A 296 13.74 -0.61 -5.69
C TRP A 296 12.50 -0.45 -4.82
N LYS A 297 12.00 0.77 -4.65
CA LYS A 297 10.86 1.02 -3.77
C LYS A 297 9.91 2.06 -4.34
N VAL A 298 8.64 1.83 -4.10
CA VAL A 298 7.55 2.76 -4.37
C VAL A 298 6.79 3.09 -3.10
N ARG A 299 6.47 4.36 -2.91
CA ARG A 299 5.54 4.83 -1.88
C ARG A 299 4.40 5.62 -2.48
N LEU A 300 3.26 5.55 -1.81
CA LEU A 300 2.07 6.32 -2.13
C LEU A 300 1.75 7.22 -0.94
N PHE A 301 1.54 8.50 -1.18
CA PHE A 301 1.14 9.49 -0.17
C PHE A 301 -0.20 10.09 -0.55
N VAL A 302 -1.05 10.37 0.44
CA VAL A 302 -2.35 10.99 0.25
C VAL A 302 -2.57 12.11 1.28
N ASP A 303 -3.10 13.24 0.82
CA ASP A 303 -3.60 14.31 1.68
C ASP A 303 -5.13 14.24 1.78
N ARG A 304 -5.66 13.96 2.96
CA ARG A 304 -7.11 13.94 3.25
C ARG A 304 -7.63 15.24 3.87
N GLY A 305 -6.81 16.29 3.88
CA GLY A 305 -7.09 17.59 4.48
C GLY A 305 -6.26 17.89 5.73
N ASP A 306 -5.45 16.95 6.19
CA ASP A 306 -4.58 17.04 7.37
C ASP A 306 -3.10 16.81 7.05
N GLY A 307 -2.72 16.96 5.78
CA GLY A 307 -1.35 16.83 5.28
C GLY A 307 -1.08 15.48 4.63
N PHE A 308 0.02 15.39 3.89
CA PHE A 308 0.38 14.16 3.18
C PHE A 308 0.83 13.05 4.13
N LYS A 309 0.17 11.89 4.04
CA LYS A 309 0.49 10.70 4.81
C LYS A 309 0.80 9.51 3.92
N VAL A 310 1.77 8.69 4.29
CA VAL A 310 2.11 7.48 3.54
C VAL A 310 0.99 6.45 3.66
N ALA A 311 0.47 5.99 2.53
CA ALA A 311 -0.58 4.97 2.43
C ALA A 311 -0.05 3.64 1.88
N MET A 312 1.18 3.61 1.37
CA MET A 312 1.84 2.38 0.94
C MET A 312 3.35 2.61 0.91
N SER A 313 4.11 1.59 1.31
CA SER A 313 5.54 1.50 1.04
C SER A 313 5.87 0.08 0.62
N SER A 314 6.17 -0.12 -0.65
CA SER A 314 6.40 -1.45 -1.21
C SER A 314 7.78 -1.51 -1.84
N GLN A 315 8.55 -2.55 -1.54
CA GLN A 315 9.92 -2.69 -2.03
C GLN A 315 10.23 -4.09 -2.52
N THR A 316 11.12 -4.16 -3.50
CA THR A 316 11.74 -5.39 -3.97
C THR A 316 13.26 -5.29 -3.97
N ARG A 317 13.94 -6.43 -3.87
CA ARG A 317 15.40 -6.48 -3.90
C ARG A 317 15.87 -6.45 -5.35
N ILE A 318 16.91 -5.69 -5.61
CA ILE A 318 17.62 -5.75 -6.88
C ILE A 318 18.62 -6.89 -6.77
N ALA A 319 18.43 -7.94 -7.57
CA ALA A 319 19.38 -9.04 -7.62
C ALA A 319 20.74 -8.48 -8.04
N LYS A 320 21.77 -8.71 -7.21
CA LYS A 320 23.14 -8.61 -7.71
C LYS A 320 23.26 -9.72 -8.73
N ASN A 321 23.58 -9.39 -9.99
CA ASN A 321 23.84 -10.39 -11.04
C ASN A 321 24.52 -11.59 -10.38
N MET A 322 23.84 -12.73 -10.34
CA MET A 322 24.44 -13.99 -9.92
C MET A 322 25.35 -14.41 -11.09
N GLU A 323 26.49 -13.74 -11.24
CA GLU A 323 27.62 -14.24 -12.03
C GLU A 323 28.43 -15.23 -11.19
#